data_AF-A0A946RKB0-F1
#
_entry.id   AF-A0A946RKB0-F1
#
_cell.length_a   1.000
_cell.length_b   1.000
_cell.length_c   1.000
_cell.angle_alpha   90.00
_cell.angle_beta   90.00
_cell.angle_gamma   90.00
#
_symmetry.space_group_name_H-M   'P 1'
#
loop_
_entity.id
_entity.type
_entity.pdbx_description
1 polymer ?
#
loop_
_entity_poly.entity_id
_entity_poly.type
_entity_poly.pdbx_seq_one_letter_code
_entity_poly.pdbx_strand_id
1 'polypeptide(L)'
;MNLGKFVIKFMILLRVKLNLFLYIFFPAFLLLQGCGVGQNPVEKIQRELQSQKEYTIILNDMREEGNFFPSFYHQYRIDIGDQKIQRPFIEVDEPIYKKNEPYLGMALSGKTADGVVTNTPFPNGYQYVGNPQYGNWRQNDRGDSIWEFYGKYMLMSQVMNWAGFGLQRNHYNDYSSFRGRGQPYYGPKRQYGTAGTVTQKQKPDFFKRKMAKKSQSQTRFQNKVGQRMGRSKNTFRNRGFSFGK
;
A
#
# COMPACT_ATOMS: atom_id res chain seq x y z
N MET A 1 -54.68 -12.25 58.59
CA MET A 1 -53.37 -12.66 58.03
C MET A 1 -53.56 -12.97 56.55
N ASN A 2 -52.96 -12.17 55.66
CA ASN A 2 -53.26 -12.20 54.22
C ASN A 2 -52.05 -12.77 53.45
N LEU A 3 -51.95 -14.10 53.41
CA LEU A 3 -50.81 -14.86 52.89
C LEU A 3 -50.51 -14.55 51.40
N GLY A 4 -51.52 -14.13 50.62
CA GLY A 4 -51.37 -13.84 49.20
C GLY A 4 -50.53 -12.59 48.89
N LYS A 5 -50.53 -11.58 49.76
CA LYS A 5 -49.76 -10.33 49.51
C LYS A 5 -48.26 -10.49 49.74
N PHE A 6 -47.85 -11.47 50.55
CA PHE A 6 -46.44 -11.70 50.88
C PHE A 6 -45.72 -12.47 49.76
N VAL A 7 -46.38 -13.48 49.16
CA VAL A 7 -45.83 -14.28 48.06
C VAL A 7 -45.62 -13.44 46.80
N ILE A 8 -46.56 -12.55 46.47
CA ILE A 8 -46.45 -11.64 45.31
C ILE A 8 -45.29 -10.66 45.49
N LYS A 9 -45.11 -10.11 46.69
CA LYS A 9 -44.01 -9.19 47.00
C LYS A 9 -42.65 -9.88 46.95
N PHE A 10 -42.57 -11.16 47.36
CA PHE A 10 -41.36 -11.97 47.31
C PHE A 10 -40.97 -12.37 45.88
N MET A 11 -41.94 -12.76 45.04
CA MET A 11 -41.70 -13.08 43.63
C MET A 11 -41.25 -11.86 42.80
N ILE A 12 -41.80 -10.68 43.07
CA ILE A 12 -41.37 -9.43 42.41
C ILE A 12 -39.95 -9.05 42.85
N LEU A 13 -39.62 -9.20 44.14
CA LEU A 13 -38.28 -8.91 44.64
C LEU A 13 -37.20 -9.86 44.06
N LEU A 14 -37.54 -11.14 43.87
CA LEU A 14 -36.64 -12.13 43.27
C LEU A 14 -36.39 -11.84 41.78
N ARG A 15 -37.43 -11.45 41.04
CA ARG A 15 -37.35 -11.09 39.61
C ARG A 15 -36.54 -9.81 39.36
N VAL A 16 -36.62 -8.84 40.27
CA VAL A 16 -35.85 -7.59 40.19
C VAL A 16 -34.38 -7.82 40.55
N LYS A 17 -34.07 -8.65 41.55
CA LYS A 17 -32.67 -8.98 41.90
C LYS A 17 -31.96 -9.84 40.85
N LEU A 18 -32.67 -10.76 40.19
CA LEU A 18 -32.08 -11.57 39.10
C LEU A 18 -31.76 -10.73 37.86
N ASN A 19 -32.62 -9.73 37.53
CA ASN A 19 -32.34 -8.78 36.47
C ASN A 19 -31.21 -7.81 36.84
N LEU A 20 -31.14 -7.33 38.09
CA LEU A 20 -30.11 -6.37 38.48
C LEU A 20 -28.69 -6.99 38.46
N PHE A 21 -28.55 -8.29 38.76
CA PHE A 21 -27.26 -8.98 38.70
C PHE A 21 -26.78 -9.21 37.25
N LEU A 22 -27.71 -9.37 36.32
CA LEU A 22 -27.45 -9.48 34.86
C LEU A 22 -27.02 -8.15 34.22
N TYR A 23 -27.35 -7.01 34.83
CA TYR A 23 -26.98 -5.68 34.34
C TYR A 23 -25.66 -5.13 34.90
N ILE A 24 -25.11 -5.74 35.96
CA ILE A 24 -23.83 -5.28 36.57
C ILE A 24 -22.63 -6.07 36.02
N PHE A 25 -22.81 -7.31 35.56
CA PHE A 25 -21.73 -8.09 34.93
C PHE A 25 -21.62 -7.94 33.40
N PHE A 26 -22.56 -7.26 32.74
CA PHE A 26 -22.60 -7.15 31.27
C PHE A 26 -22.00 -5.87 30.65
N PRO A 27 -21.60 -4.78 31.36
CA PRO A 27 -20.90 -3.67 30.69
C PRO A 27 -19.37 -3.69 30.89
N ALA A 28 -18.79 -4.69 31.57
CA ALA A 28 -17.33 -4.80 31.74
C ALA A 28 -16.63 -5.55 30.60
N PHE A 29 -17.36 -6.10 29.63
CA PHE A 29 -16.79 -6.72 28.42
C PHE A 29 -16.76 -5.75 27.21
N LEU A 30 -17.11 -4.48 27.41
CA LEU A 30 -17.17 -3.45 26.36
C LEU A 30 -16.01 -2.44 26.40
N LEU A 31 -14.87 -2.80 27.02
CA LEU A 31 -13.66 -1.95 27.05
C LEU A 31 -12.42 -2.57 26.38
N LEU A 32 -12.63 -3.60 25.54
CA LEU A 32 -11.62 -4.10 24.60
C LEU A 32 -12.22 -4.24 23.20
N GLN A 33 -12.92 -3.21 22.72
CA GLN A 33 -12.95 -2.95 21.28
C GLN A 33 -11.57 -2.37 20.91
N GLY A 34 -10.57 -3.25 20.83
CA GLY A 34 -9.32 -2.93 20.16
C GLY A 34 -9.66 -2.35 18.78
N CYS A 35 -9.15 -1.16 18.49
CA CYS A 35 -9.34 -0.50 17.20
C CYS A 35 -9.05 -1.49 16.07
N GLY A 36 -10.08 -1.73 15.26
CA GLY A 36 -10.16 -2.58 14.08
C GLY A 36 -8.86 -3.19 13.56
N VAL A 37 -8.59 -4.42 14.00
CA VAL A 37 -7.76 -5.38 13.26
C VAL A 37 -8.31 -5.52 11.84
N GLY A 38 -7.47 -5.30 10.82
CA GLY A 38 -7.64 -5.94 9.51
C GLY A 38 -8.52 -5.28 8.46
N GLN A 39 -8.97 -4.01 8.60
CA GLN A 39 -9.66 -3.36 7.48
C GLN A 39 -8.68 -2.90 6.41
N ASN A 40 -8.76 -3.51 5.22
CA ASN A 40 -8.00 -3.11 4.04
C ASN A 40 -8.34 -1.65 3.65
N PRO A 41 -7.38 -0.71 3.69
CA PRO A 41 -7.67 0.69 3.40
C PRO A 41 -8.18 0.93 1.99
N VAL A 42 -7.77 0.09 1.03
CA VAL A 42 -8.26 0.19 -0.35
C VAL A 42 -9.76 -0.02 -0.39
N GLU A 43 -10.27 -1.05 0.29
CA GLU A 43 -11.71 -1.34 0.33
C GLU A 43 -12.49 -0.23 1.04
N LYS A 44 -11.91 0.37 2.09
CA LYS A 44 -12.51 1.54 2.75
C LYS A 44 -12.65 2.71 1.77
N ILE A 45 -11.58 3.04 1.05
CA ILE A 45 -11.60 4.10 0.04
C ILE A 45 -12.58 3.77 -1.09
N GLN A 46 -12.66 2.51 -1.54
CA GLN A 46 -13.66 2.10 -2.54
C GLN A 46 -15.09 2.32 -2.05
N ARG A 47 -15.36 2.08 -0.76
CA ARG A 47 -16.67 2.35 -0.16
C ARG A 47 -17.01 3.85 -0.11
N GLU A 48 -16.02 4.70 0.16
CA GLU A 48 -16.19 6.16 0.13
C GLU A 48 -16.47 6.68 -1.30
N LEU A 49 -15.92 6.02 -2.31
CA LEU A 49 -15.99 6.43 -3.72
C LEU A 49 -17.10 5.73 -4.52
N GLN A 50 -18.02 5.01 -3.88
CA GLN A 50 -19.07 4.23 -4.58
C GLN A 50 -19.90 5.07 -5.55
N SER A 51 -20.24 6.30 -5.16
CA SER A 51 -21.04 7.25 -5.95
C SER A 51 -20.26 7.86 -7.11
N GLN A 52 -18.94 7.77 -7.11
CA GLN A 52 -18.12 8.29 -8.20
C GLN A 52 -18.29 7.42 -9.43
N LYS A 53 -18.46 8.06 -10.59
CA LYS A 53 -18.59 7.37 -11.88
C LYS A 53 -17.32 6.58 -12.19
N GLU A 54 -16.16 7.19 -11.94
CA GLU A 54 -14.84 6.61 -12.14
C GLU A 54 -13.86 7.05 -11.05
N TYR A 55 -12.87 6.21 -10.74
CA TYR A 55 -11.78 6.56 -9.84
C TYR A 55 -10.58 5.61 -10.01
N THR A 56 -9.42 6.03 -9.53
CA THR A 56 -8.23 5.17 -9.32
C THR A 56 -7.71 5.35 -7.90
N ILE A 57 -7.38 4.26 -7.23
CA ILE A 57 -6.69 4.26 -5.94
C ILE A 57 -5.26 3.78 -6.18
N ILE A 58 -4.29 4.66 -5.95
CA ILE A 58 -2.87 4.44 -6.27
C ILE A 58 -2.07 4.38 -4.99
N LEU A 59 -1.16 3.41 -4.89
CA LEU A 59 -0.16 3.38 -3.82
C LEU A 59 0.88 4.46 -4.11
N ASN A 60 0.69 5.63 -3.50
CA ASN A 60 1.47 6.83 -3.82
C ASN A 60 2.84 6.82 -3.16
N ASP A 61 2.90 6.39 -1.91
CA ASP A 61 4.12 6.23 -1.12
C ASP A 61 3.90 5.19 -0.02
N MET A 62 4.99 4.71 0.57
CA MET A 62 4.97 3.82 1.72
C MET A 62 6.24 4.01 2.57
N ARG A 63 6.15 3.73 3.86
CA ARG A 63 7.28 3.85 4.78
C ARG A 63 7.16 2.84 5.92
N GLU A 64 8.31 2.44 6.42
CA GLU A 64 8.47 1.59 7.59
C GLU A 64 9.28 2.39 8.61
N GLU A 65 8.70 2.62 9.79
CA GLU A 65 9.29 3.42 10.86
C GLU A 65 9.46 2.58 12.11
N GLY A 66 10.52 2.82 12.88
CA GLY A 66 10.85 2.03 14.07
C GLY A 66 11.99 1.03 13.84
N ASN A 67 12.74 0.74 14.91
CA ASN A 67 13.91 -0.14 14.84
C ASN A 67 13.65 -1.54 15.40
N PHE A 68 12.80 -1.67 16.42
CA PHE A 68 12.53 -2.93 17.12
C PHE A 68 11.11 -3.43 16.90
N PHE A 69 10.15 -2.51 16.83
CA PHE A 69 8.76 -2.76 16.51
C PHE A 69 8.40 -1.84 15.34
N PRO A 70 8.56 -2.29 14.09
CA PRO A 70 8.30 -1.44 12.94
C PRO A 70 6.79 -1.19 12.79
N SER A 71 6.41 0.07 12.63
CA SER A 71 5.11 0.50 12.14
C SER A 71 5.18 0.69 10.62
N PHE A 72 4.13 0.26 9.93
CA PHE A 72 4.05 0.29 8.48
C PHE A 72 3.00 1.30 8.05
N TYR A 73 3.35 2.13 7.05
CA TYR A 73 2.46 3.17 6.58
C TYR A 73 2.32 3.14 5.07
N HIS A 74 1.10 3.40 4.61
CA HIS A 74 0.80 3.68 3.22
C HIS A 74 0.31 5.10 3.04
N GLN A 75 0.62 5.66 1.88
CA GLN A 75 0.00 6.87 1.38
C GLN A 75 -0.71 6.55 0.08
N TYR A 76 -1.96 6.98 -0.03
CA TYR A 76 -2.78 6.76 -1.22
C TYR A 76 -2.96 8.06 -1.99
N ARG A 77 -2.99 7.97 -3.32
CA ARG A 77 -3.48 9.02 -4.20
C ARG A 77 -4.74 8.53 -4.87
N ILE A 78 -5.77 9.35 -4.88
CA ILE A 78 -7.05 9.07 -5.51
C ILE A 78 -7.15 9.97 -6.75
N ASP A 79 -7.31 9.37 -7.91
CA ASP A 79 -7.55 10.09 -9.16
C ASP A 79 -9.03 9.94 -9.52
N ILE A 80 -9.77 11.05 -9.70
CA ILE A 80 -11.19 11.09 -10.11
C ILE A 80 -11.26 11.95 -11.37
N GLY A 81 -11.24 11.30 -12.53
CA GLY A 81 -11.01 11.99 -13.81
C GLY A 81 -9.71 12.79 -13.75
N ASP A 82 -9.80 14.11 -13.90
CA ASP A 82 -8.66 15.02 -13.86
C ASP A 82 -8.22 15.42 -12.44
N GLN A 83 -9.08 15.21 -11.43
CA GLN A 83 -8.79 15.58 -10.05
C GLN A 83 -7.87 14.56 -9.38
N LYS A 84 -6.86 15.04 -8.67
CA LYS A 84 -5.88 14.20 -7.94
C LYS A 84 -5.87 14.59 -6.48
N ILE A 85 -6.19 13.65 -5.62
CA ILE A 85 -6.31 13.86 -4.18
C ILE A 85 -5.29 12.95 -3.49
N GLN A 86 -4.23 13.54 -2.97
CA GLN A 86 -3.26 12.84 -2.14
C GLN A 86 -3.76 12.78 -0.69
N ARG A 87 -3.86 11.57 -0.14
CA ARG A 87 -4.26 11.35 1.26
C ARG A 87 -3.04 11.44 2.19
N PRO A 88 -3.24 11.72 3.48
CA PRO A 88 -2.17 11.58 4.47
C PRO A 88 -1.71 10.12 4.57
N PHE A 89 -0.55 9.92 5.19
CA PHE A 89 -0.11 8.58 5.57
C PHE A 89 -1.07 7.98 6.59
N ILE A 90 -1.37 6.71 6.43
CA ILE A 90 -2.12 5.91 7.40
C ILE A 90 -1.31 4.69 7.77
N GLU A 91 -1.37 4.30 9.03
CA GLU A 91 -0.77 3.06 9.50
C GLU A 91 -1.57 1.86 8.96
N VAL A 92 -0.86 0.80 8.61
CA VAL A 92 -1.43 -0.44 8.07
C VAL A 92 -0.75 -1.63 8.73
N ASP A 93 -1.46 -2.75 8.77
CA ASP A 93 -0.88 -4.01 9.26
C ASP A 93 0.25 -4.50 8.34
N GLU A 94 1.26 -5.15 8.91
CA GLU A 94 2.40 -5.71 8.17
C GLU A 94 2.00 -6.60 6.98
N PRO A 95 0.98 -7.49 7.08
CA PRO A 95 0.55 -8.28 5.94
C PRO A 95 0.02 -7.43 4.77
N ILE A 96 -0.71 -6.34 5.07
CA ILE A 96 -1.22 -5.40 4.06
C ILE A 96 -0.05 -4.65 3.42
N TYR A 97 0.94 -4.24 4.23
CA TYR A 97 2.15 -3.60 3.73
C TYR A 97 2.92 -4.51 2.78
N LYS A 98 3.28 -5.71 3.22
CA LYS A 98 4.03 -6.68 2.40
C LYS A 98 3.29 -7.08 1.13
N LYS A 99 1.96 -7.24 1.21
CA LYS A 99 1.13 -7.54 0.04
C LYS A 99 1.23 -6.42 -1.01
N ASN A 100 1.26 -5.17 -0.58
CA ASN A 100 1.24 -4.01 -1.47
C ASN A 100 2.64 -3.44 -1.80
N GLU A 101 3.68 -3.85 -1.07
CA GLU A 101 5.06 -3.40 -1.27
C GLU A 101 5.53 -3.52 -2.73
N PRO A 102 5.16 -4.53 -3.54
CA PRO A 102 5.59 -4.59 -4.94
C PRO A 102 4.99 -3.48 -5.83
N TYR A 103 3.91 -2.82 -5.41
CA TYR A 103 3.03 -2.01 -6.26
C TYR A 103 3.18 -0.50 -6.07
N LEU A 104 4.32 -0.01 -5.56
CA LEU A 104 4.55 1.44 -5.43
C LEU A 104 4.36 2.13 -6.79
N GLY A 105 3.57 3.22 -6.81
CA GLY A 105 3.25 3.99 -8.01
C GLY A 105 2.19 3.35 -8.91
N MET A 106 1.70 2.15 -8.58
CA MET A 106 0.66 1.46 -9.34
C MET A 106 -0.74 1.72 -8.76
N ALA A 107 -1.75 1.60 -9.61
CA ALA A 107 -3.13 1.52 -9.18
C ALA A 107 -3.34 0.18 -8.47
N LEU A 108 -3.86 0.20 -7.24
CA LEU A 108 -4.30 -0.98 -6.50
C LEU A 108 -5.74 -1.34 -6.82
N SER A 109 -6.56 -0.33 -7.13
CA SER A 109 -7.91 -0.52 -7.63
C SER A 109 -8.31 0.64 -8.54
N GLY A 110 -9.24 0.38 -9.46
CA GLY A 110 -9.85 1.43 -10.27
C GLY A 110 -11.24 1.04 -10.75
N LYS A 111 -12.11 2.04 -10.88
CA LYS A 111 -13.45 1.94 -11.47
C LYS A 111 -13.45 2.75 -12.76
N THR A 112 -13.75 2.11 -13.87
CA THR A 112 -13.89 2.76 -15.17
C THR A 112 -15.29 3.37 -15.33
N ALA A 113 -15.45 4.31 -16.27
CA ALA A 113 -16.69 5.06 -16.48
C ALA A 113 -17.92 4.20 -16.90
N ASP A 114 -17.68 2.98 -17.38
CA ASP A 114 -18.66 1.93 -17.67
C ASP A 114 -19.02 1.08 -16.42
N GLY A 115 -18.43 1.39 -15.27
CA GLY A 115 -18.72 0.78 -13.97
C GLY A 115 -17.85 -0.43 -13.63
N VAL A 116 -16.92 -0.85 -14.49
CA VAL A 116 -16.08 -2.02 -14.22
C VAL A 116 -15.03 -1.70 -13.17
N VAL A 117 -15.02 -2.49 -12.09
CA VAL A 117 -14.04 -2.36 -11.00
C VAL A 117 -12.93 -3.38 -11.19
N THR A 118 -11.68 -2.94 -11.18
CA THR A 118 -10.47 -3.78 -11.25
C THR A 118 -9.72 -3.65 -9.94
N ASN A 119 -9.56 -4.76 -9.20
CA ASN A 119 -8.83 -4.81 -7.92
C ASN A 119 -7.44 -5.46 -8.03
N THR A 120 -7.07 -5.89 -9.24
CA THR A 120 -5.74 -6.39 -9.55
C THR A 120 -4.83 -5.21 -9.85
N PRO A 121 -3.63 -5.09 -9.24
CA PRO A 121 -2.77 -3.94 -9.47
C PRO A 121 -2.34 -3.75 -10.93
N PHE A 122 -2.35 -2.51 -11.41
CA PHE A 122 -1.97 -2.16 -12.78
C PHE A 122 -1.27 -0.81 -12.87
N PRO A 123 -0.52 -0.53 -13.96
CA PRO A 123 0.15 0.76 -14.09
C PRO A 123 -0.87 1.88 -14.19
N ASN A 124 -0.64 2.97 -13.46
CA ASN A 124 -1.54 4.12 -13.47
C ASN A 124 -1.84 4.57 -14.90
N GLY A 125 -3.12 4.81 -15.19
CA GLY A 125 -3.57 5.36 -16.47
C GLY A 125 -4.03 4.35 -17.51
N TYR A 126 -3.69 3.07 -17.37
CA TYR A 126 -4.16 2.02 -18.29
C TYR A 126 -5.70 1.88 -18.32
N GLN A 127 -6.39 2.28 -17.26
CA GLN A 127 -7.86 2.27 -17.18
C GLN A 127 -8.56 3.18 -18.19
N TYR A 128 -7.86 4.21 -18.70
CA TYR A 128 -8.41 5.16 -19.67
C TYR A 128 -8.12 4.76 -21.12
N VAL A 129 -7.19 3.83 -21.32
CA VAL A 129 -6.79 3.37 -22.65
C VAL A 129 -7.84 2.44 -23.22
N GLY A 130 -8.15 2.58 -24.51
CA GLY A 130 -9.16 1.77 -25.19
C GLY A 130 -10.59 2.28 -24.99
N ASN A 131 -10.82 3.28 -24.15
CA ASN A 131 -12.13 3.92 -23.99
C ASN A 131 -12.23 5.15 -24.93
N PRO A 132 -13.16 5.14 -25.91
CA PRO A 132 -13.29 6.21 -26.91
C PRO A 132 -13.67 7.59 -26.33
N GLN A 133 -14.06 7.67 -25.05
CA GLN A 133 -14.32 8.93 -24.36
C GLN A 133 -13.03 9.73 -24.08
N TYR A 134 -11.89 9.04 -23.94
CA TYR A 134 -10.62 9.65 -23.55
C TYR A 134 -9.64 9.79 -24.72
N GLY A 135 -9.85 9.07 -25.82
CA GLY A 135 -8.92 9.07 -26.94
C GLY A 135 -9.27 8.06 -28.02
N ASN A 136 -8.33 7.84 -28.91
CA ASN A 136 -8.46 6.88 -30.00
C ASN A 136 -7.10 6.25 -30.36
N TRP A 137 -7.15 5.11 -31.04
CA TRP A 137 -5.96 4.47 -31.59
C TRP A 137 -5.57 5.12 -32.91
N ARG A 138 -4.34 5.59 -33.02
CA ARG A 138 -3.72 6.12 -34.24
C ARG A 138 -2.69 5.13 -34.76
N GLN A 139 -2.72 4.85 -36.06
CA GLN A 139 -1.64 4.11 -36.70
C GLN A 139 -0.46 5.04 -36.96
N ASN A 140 0.76 4.56 -36.73
CA ASN A 140 1.98 5.21 -37.17
C ASN A 140 2.38 4.69 -38.56
N ASP A 141 3.32 5.38 -39.21
CA ASP A 141 3.82 5.03 -40.56
C ASP A 141 4.50 3.64 -40.62
N ARG A 142 4.75 3.01 -39.46
CA ARG A 142 5.38 1.70 -39.32
C ARG A 142 4.36 0.58 -39.09
N GLY A 143 3.06 0.88 -39.09
CA GLY A 143 1.97 -0.08 -38.90
C GLY A 143 1.61 -0.37 -37.43
N ASP A 144 2.30 0.24 -36.47
CA ASP A 144 1.92 0.11 -35.06
C ASP A 144 0.74 1.04 -34.72
N SER A 145 -0.11 0.61 -33.79
CA SER A 145 -1.16 1.46 -33.23
C SER A 145 -0.73 2.03 -31.88
N ILE A 146 -0.85 3.34 -31.73
CA ILE A 146 -0.54 4.11 -30.52
C ILE A 146 -1.83 4.73 -30.00
N TRP A 147 -2.06 4.68 -28.68
CA TRP A 147 -3.17 5.38 -28.07
C TRP A 147 -2.88 6.89 -27.95
N GLU A 148 -3.77 7.70 -28.52
CA GLU A 148 -3.73 9.17 -28.46
C GLU A 148 -4.88 9.67 -27.60
N PHE A 149 -4.57 10.44 -26.56
CA PHE A 149 -5.59 11.10 -25.73
C PHE A 149 -6.10 12.38 -26.41
N TYR A 150 -7.40 12.66 -26.27
CA TYR A 150 -7.95 13.95 -26.72
C TYR A 150 -7.29 15.13 -25.99
N GLY A 151 -7.24 16.30 -26.64
CA GLY A 151 -6.56 17.51 -26.16
C GLY A 151 -6.78 17.84 -24.67
N LYS A 152 -8.04 17.78 -24.21
CA LYS A 152 -8.42 18.01 -22.81
C LYS A 152 -7.74 17.07 -21.80
N TYR A 153 -7.30 15.89 -22.25
CA TYR A 153 -6.63 14.86 -21.46
C TYR A 153 -5.13 14.77 -21.77
N MET A 154 -4.55 15.71 -22.53
CA MET A 154 -3.11 15.70 -22.84
C MET A 154 -2.23 15.76 -21.59
N LEU A 155 -2.69 16.38 -20.50
CA LEU A 155 -1.93 16.38 -19.24
C LEU A 155 -1.85 14.98 -18.63
N MET A 156 -2.80 14.08 -18.92
CA MET A 156 -2.71 12.69 -18.48
C MET A 156 -1.50 12.01 -19.15
N SER A 157 -1.23 12.24 -20.44
CA SER A 157 -0.08 11.61 -21.12
C SER A 157 1.26 12.04 -20.51
N GLN A 158 1.38 13.30 -20.11
CA GLN A 158 2.55 13.83 -19.40
C GLN A 158 2.68 13.24 -17.98
N VAL A 159 1.57 13.10 -17.24
CA VAL A 159 1.56 12.58 -15.86
C VAL A 159 1.73 11.05 -15.80
N MET A 160 1.29 10.34 -16.83
CA MET A 160 1.57 8.91 -17.00
C MET A 160 3.06 8.66 -17.34
N ASN A 161 3.84 9.73 -17.52
CA ASN A 161 5.27 9.76 -17.82
C ASN A 161 5.69 8.75 -18.89
N TRP A 162 4.82 8.55 -19.88
CA TRP A 162 5.18 7.98 -21.15
C TRP A 162 5.87 9.07 -21.96
N ALA A 163 7.05 9.50 -21.50
CA ALA A 163 7.79 10.56 -22.16
C ALA A 163 8.03 10.19 -23.63
N GLY A 164 7.19 10.73 -24.52
CA GLY A 164 7.32 10.64 -25.97
C GLY A 164 6.80 9.37 -26.66
N PHE A 165 6.25 8.38 -25.94
CA PHE A 165 5.77 7.14 -26.55
C PHE A 165 4.35 6.88 -26.10
N GLY A 166 3.36 7.26 -26.90
CA GLY A 166 1.99 6.85 -26.61
C GLY A 166 1.91 5.33 -26.41
N LEU A 167 0.92 4.87 -25.65
CA LEU A 167 0.85 3.47 -25.28
C LEU A 167 0.58 2.62 -26.52
N GLN A 168 1.53 1.75 -26.85
CA GLN A 168 1.41 0.86 -27.99
C GLN A 168 0.33 -0.20 -27.75
N ARG A 169 -0.39 -0.56 -28.81
CA ARG A 169 -1.50 -1.51 -28.74
C ARG A 169 -1.10 -2.88 -28.21
N ASN A 170 0.09 -3.37 -28.57
CA ASN A 170 0.66 -4.60 -28.00
C ASN A 170 0.76 -4.54 -26.46
N HIS A 171 1.25 -3.44 -25.88
CA HIS A 171 1.35 -3.27 -24.44
C HIS A 171 -0.04 -3.25 -23.77
N TYR A 172 -1.03 -2.66 -24.43
CA TYR A 172 -2.41 -2.67 -23.95
C TYR A 172 -3.02 -4.07 -24.01
N ASN A 173 -2.76 -4.81 -25.09
CA ASN A 173 -3.22 -6.18 -25.25
C ASN A 173 -2.62 -7.09 -24.17
N ASP A 174 -1.33 -6.93 -23.87
CA ASP A 174 -0.67 -7.62 -22.75
C ASP A 174 -1.36 -7.28 -21.42
N TYR A 175 -1.55 -5.99 -21.13
CA TYR A 175 -2.28 -5.57 -19.94
C TYR A 175 -3.68 -6.21 -19.86
N SER A 176 -4.44 -6.18 -20.95
CA SER A 176 -5.79 -6.75 -21.02
C SER A 176 -5.76 -8.26 -20.74
N SER A 177 -4.77 -8.97 -21.26
CA SER A 177 -4.56 -10.40 -21.00
C SER A 177 -4.26 -10.68 -19.53
N PHE A 178 -3.35 -9.92 -18.91
CA PHE A 178 -3.03 -10.02 -17.49
C PHE A 178 -4.24 -9.70 -16.60
N ARG A 179 -4.96 -8.62 -16.93
CA ARG A 179 -6.20 -8.22 -16.24
C ARG A 179 -7.26 -9.32 -16.34
N GLY A 180 -7.46 -9.92 -17.50
CA GLY A 180 -8.39 -11.04 -17.69
C GLY A 180 -8.05 -12.28 -16.85
N ARG A 181 -6.77 -12.46 -16.51
CA ARG A 181 -6.28 -13.53 -15.62
C ARG A 181 -6.22 -13.12 -14.14
N GLY A 182 -6.60 -11.89 -13.81
CA GLY A 182 -6.48 -11.35 -12.45
C GLY A 182 -5.03 -11.14 -11.99
N GLN A 183 -4.07 -11.05 -12.90
CA GLN A 183 -2.64 -10.93 -12.60
C GLN A 183 -2.14 -9.48 -12.66
N PRO A 184 -1.29 -9.05 -11.72
CA PRO A 184 -0.70 -7.71 -11.76
C PRO A 184 0.15 -7.51 -13.01
N TYR A 185 0.01 -6.36 -13.67
CA TYR A 185 0.79 -6.02 -14.86
C TYR A 185 1.85 -4.97 -14.53
N TYR A 186 3.12 -5.30 -14.72
CA TYR A 186 4.26 -4.40 -14.43
C TYR A 186 4.81 -3.71 -15.68
N GLY A 187 4.14 -3.84 -16.83
CA GLY A 187 4.65 -3.43 -18.14
C GLY A 187 5.55 -4.49 -18.77
N PRO A 188 5.83 -4.39 -20.09
CA PRO A 188 6.56 -5.43 -20.83
C PRO A 188 7.98 -5.68 -20.30
N LYS A 189 8.64 -4.60 -19.82
CA LYS A 189 9.99 -4.66 -19.24
C LYS A 189 9.99 -4.53 -17.72
N ARG A 190 8.85 -4.81 -17.06
CA ARG A 190 8.67 -4.64 -15.60
C ARG A 190 9.04 -3.25 -15.09
N GLN A 191 8.75 -2.23 -15.89
CA GLN A 191 9.13 -0.84 -15.65
C GLN A 191 8.29 -0.13 -14.58
N TYR A 192 7.16 -0.71 -14.18
CA TYR A 192 6.27 -0.21 -13.13
C TYR A 192 6.42 -1.03 -11.82
N GLY A 193 5.84 -0.53 -10.73
CA GLY A 193 5.97 -1.14 -9.39
C GLY A 193 7.30 -0.79 -8.73
N THR A 194 7.52 -1.25 -7.50
CA THR A 194 8.64 -0.80 -6.63
C THR A 194 10.02 -1.09 -7.18
N ALA A 195 10.16 -2.14 -8.00
CA ALA A 195 11.42 -2.47 -8.68
C ALA A 195 11.56 -1.79 -10.06
N GLY A 196 10.51 -1.13 -10.55
CA GLY A 196 10.44 -0.57 -11.89
C GLY A 196 11.22 0.73 -12.06
N THR A 197 11.86 0.88 -13.22
CA THR A 197 12.66 2.07 -13.58
C THR A 197 11.81 3.33 -13.71
N VAL A 198 10.54 3.22 -14.14
CA VAL A 198 9.62 4.37 -14.21
C VAL A 198 9.25 4.83 -12.80
N THR A 199 8.96 3.89 -11.90
CA THR A 199 8.64 4.18 -10.49
C THR A 199 9.80 4.88 -9.80
N GLN A 200 11.05 4.45 -10.06
CA GLN A 200 12.25 5.09 -9.51
C GLN A 200 12.36 6.57 -9.88
N LYS A 201 12.04 6.91 -11.13
CA LYS A 201 12.02 8.30 -11.59
C LYS A 201 10.87 9.10 -10.99
N GLN A 202 9.70 8.49 -10.82
CA GLN A 202 8.49 9.15 -10.31
C GLN A 202 8.49 9.34 -8.79
N LYS A 203 9.20 8.49 -8.04
CA LYS A 203 9.17 8.44 -6.57
C LYS A 203 10.55 8.61 -5.94
N PRO A 204 11.32 9.65 -6.31
CA PRO A 204 12.71 9.80 -5.87
C PRO A 204 12.84 9.81 -4.34
N ASP A 205 11.89 10.43 -3.64
CA ASP A 205 11.96 10.54 -2.17
C ASP A 205 11.81 9.19 -1.46
N PHE A 206 10.97 8.30 -1.97
CA PHE A 206 10.90 6.92 -1.46
C PHE A 206 12.26 6.22 -1.56
N PHE A 207 12.90 6.29 -2.73
CA PHE A 207 14.19 5.63 -2.95
C PHE A 207 15.32 6.30 -2.18
N LYS A 208 15.32 7.62 -2.04
CA LYS A 208 16.25 8.35 -1.15
C LYS A 208 16.15 7.84 0.28
N ARG A 209 14.93 7.73 0.84
CA ARG A 209 14.72 7.19 2.19
C ARG A 209 15.17 5.73 2.31
N LYS A 210 14.85 4.90 1.31
CA LYS A 210 15.27 3.48 1.27
C LYS A 210 16.80 3.34 1.25
N MET A 211 17.49 4.17 0.46
CA MET A 211 18.95 4.21 0.40
C MET A 211 19.59 4.71 1.70
N ALA A 212 19.02 5.76 2.32
CA ALA A 212 19.48 6.25 3.61
C ALA A 212 19.37 5.18 4.71
N LYS A 213 18.25 4.46 4.78
CA LYS A 213 18.06 3.34 5.72
C LYS A 213 19.11 2.23 5.49
N LYS A 214 19.38 1.88 4.22
CA LYS A 214 20.40 0.89 3.86
C LYS A 214 21.80 1.32 4.29
N SER A 215 22.18 2.57 4.00
CA SER A 215 23.49 3.13 4.38
C SER A 215 23.67 3.14 5.89
N GLN A 216 22.67 3.59 6.66
CA GLN A 216 22.71 3.55 8.12
C GLN A 216 22.90 2.13 8.66
N SER A 217 22.20 1.15 8.11
CA SER A 217 22.35 -0.26 8.49
C SER A 217 23.75 -0.80 8.19
N GLN A 218 24.35 -0.42 7.05
CA GLN A 218 25.72 -0.79 6.71
C GLN A 218 26.73 -0.17 7.67
N THR A 219 26.60 1.11 8.01
CA THR A 219 27.46 1.77 9.01
C THR A 219 27.37 1.09 10.38
N ARG A 220 26.16 0.76 10.84
CA ARG A 220 25.96 0.02 12.12
C ARG A 220 26.63 -1.35 12.09
N PHE A 221 26.52 -2.07 10.97
CA PHE A 221 27.17 -3.37 10.79
C PHE A 221 28.70 -3.25 10.83
N GLN A 222 29.27 -2.30 10.08
CA GLN A 222 30.72 -2.03 10.08
C GLN A 222 31.23 -1.69 11.48
N ASN A 223 30.52 -0.84 12.22
CA ASN A 223 30.87 -0.50 13.60
C ASN A 223 30.86 -1.73 14.52
N LYS A 224 29.86 -2.62 14.38
CA LYS A 224 29.78 -3.86 15.16
C LYS A 224 30.90 -4.85 14.83
N VAL A 225 31.28 -4.98 13.55
CA VAL A 225 32.40 -5.83 13.12
C VAL A 225 33.72 -5.24 13.63
N GLY A 226 33.94 -3.93 13.48
CA GLY A 226 35.13 -3.24 13.97
C GLY A 226 35.34 -3.40 15.48
N GLN A 227 34.27 -3.31 16.28
CA GLN A 227 34.34 -3.53 17.73
C GLN A 227 34.67 -4.97 18.13
N ARG A 228 34.27 -5.97 17.31
CA ARG A 228 34.57 -7.39 17.55
C ARG A 228 35.99 -7.75 17.10
N MET A 229 36.45 -7.22 15.97
CA MET A 229 37.82 -7.44 15.48
C MET A 229 38.86 -6.63 16.27
N GLY A 230 38.50 -5.45 16.79
CA GLY A 230 39.38 -4.62 17.62
C GLY A 230 39.73 -5.20 19.00
N ARG A 231 39.02 -6.23 19.46
CA ARG A 231 39.36 -7.00 20.67
C ARG A 231 40.34 -8.15 20.43
N SER A 232 40.64 -8.49 19.18
CA SER A 232 41.68 -9.46 18.82
C SER A 232 42.97 -8.71 18.44
N LYS A 233 43.59 -8.05 19.42
CA LYS A 233 45.00 -7.69 19.32
C LYS A 233 45.74 -8.53 20.36
N ASN A 234 46.30 -9.61 19.86
CA ASN A 234 47.27 -10.47 20.50
C ASN A 234 48.21 -9.71 21.43
N THR A 235 48.20 -10.09 22.71
CA THR A 235 49.32 -9.89 23.63
C THR A 235 50.46 -10.87 23.26
N PHE A 236 51.04 -10.75 22.07
CA PHE A 236 52.37 -11.32 21.79
C PHE A 236 53.39 -10.22 22.06
N ARG A 237 53.75 -10.12 23.33
CA ARG A 237 54.86 -9.30 23.82
C ARG A 237 56.14 -9.93 23.26
N ASN A 238 56.75 -9.30 22.26
CA ASN A 238 58.07 -9.65 21.76
C ASN A 238 59.07 -9.70 22.94
N ARG A 239 59.43 -10.90 23.39
CA ARG A 239 60.68 -11.13 24.12
C ARG A 239 61.75 -11.39 23.07
N GLY A 240 62.65 -10.43 22.91
CA GLY A 240 63.83 -10.58 22.07
C GLY A 240 64.68 -11.74 22.54
N PHE A 241 64.93 -12.70 21.66
CA PHE A 241 66.01 -13.66 21.79
C PHE A 241 67.24 -13.04 21.14
N SER A 242 68.19 -12.61 21.99
CA SER A 242 69.55 -12.27 21.59
C SER A 242 70.32 -13.57 21.39
N PHE A 243 70.77 -13.83 20.17
CA PHE A 243 71.78 -14.85 19.87
C PHE A 243 72.96 -14.12 19.24
N GLY A 244 74.05 -14.00 19.98
CA GLY A 244 75.32 -13.44 19.53
C GLY A 244 76.46 -14.23 20.16
N LYS A 245 77.36 -14.73 19.33
CA LYS A 245 78.55 -15.51 19.66
C LYS A 245 79.57 -14.71 20.46
#